data_AF-A0A496YQG0-F1
#
_entry.id   AF-A0A496YQG0-F1
#
_cell.length_a   1.000
_cell.length_b   1.000
_cell.length_c   1.000
_cell.angle_alpha   90.00
_cell.angle_beta   90.00
_cell.angle_gamma   90.00
#
_symmetry.space_group_name_H-M   'P 1'
#
loop_
_entity.id
_entity.type
_entity.pdbx_description
1 polymer ?
#
loop_
_entity_poly.entity_id
_entity_poly.type
_entity_poly.pdbx_seq_one_letter_code
_entity_poly.pdbx_strand_id
1 'polypeptide(L)'
;DIGGICYTYHPQVEKSAIFIYDGYPGGVGLAQHGFEVVVELLQKTLDLLKTCECEEGCPSCIHSPKCGSGNKPLDKKAAMAILEILLGHIPLSELLEKGGRPEPQIPELVEQVMEPVQEGPRVVYLDIETKKSAEEVGGWQNTHLMGVSVAVIFDSLEDRFITFFEENIEGLFTHLGKADLVVGFNIKQFDYKVLGAYTSTDLGNLPTFDILEDIYHRLGFRLGLDHLASETLKQGKTADGLQALEWFKQGEIDKVVEYCSQDVAITRDLFQFGLQNGHLIYKGKRANCKMRLRVDWRLDKLIEGKGKGVQG
;
A
#
# COMPACT_ATOMS: atom_id res chain seq x y z
N ASP A 1 11.83 -0.08 21.50
CA ASP A 1 11.48 -0.81 22.73
C ASP A 1 9.98 -0.95 22.83
N ILE A 2 9.21 0.14 22.74
CA ILE A 2 7.75 0.13 22.56
C ILE A 2 7.38 0.79 21.23
N GLY A 3 6.38 0.25 20.53
CA GLY A 3 5.73 0.82 19.35
C GLY A 3 4.25 1.08 19.58
N GLY A 4 3.60 1.79 18.65
CA GLY A 4 2.16 2.01 18.73
C GLY A 4 1.54 2.44 17.41
N ILE A 5 0.25 2.11 17.24
CA ILE A 5 -0.57 2.42 16.08
C ILE A 5 -1.92 2.95 16.56
N CYS A 6 -2.40 4.04 15.97
CA CYS A 6 -3.66 4.68 16.34
C CYS A 6 -4.66 4.63 15.18
N TYR A 7 -5.91 4.30 15.48
CA TYR A 7 -7.03 4.30 14.55
C TYR A 7 -8.13 5.22 15.08
N THR A 8 -8.59 6.15 14.26
CA THR A 8 -9.80 6.95 14.55
C THR A 8 -11.04 6.06 14.61
N TYR A 9 -11.10 5.03 13.76
CA TYR A 9 -12.09 3.95 13.83
C TYR A 9 -11.44 2.64 13.39
N HIS A 10 -11.42 1.64 14.27
CA HIS A 10 -10.84 0.33 13.96
C HIS A 10 -11.95 -0.70 13.69
N PRO A 11 -11.97 -1.37 12.53
CA PRO A 11 -13.12 -2.15 12.07
C PRO A 11 -13.41 -3.39 12.94
N GLN A 12 -12.39 -4.00 13.56
CA GLN A 12 -12.61 -5.19 14.39
C GLN A 12 -13.08 -4.87 15.81
N VAL A 13 -12.81 -3.66 16.32
CA VAL A 13 -13.25 -3.25 17.68
C VAL A 13 -14.36 -2.18 17.64
N GLU A 14 -14.78 -1.79 16.43
CA GLU A 14 -15.86 -0.86 16.11
C GLU A 14 -15.79 0.49 16.86
N LYS A 15 -14.57 0.92 17.21
CA LYS A 15 -14.29 2.12 18.01
C LYS A 15 -12.93 2.70 17.66
N SER A 16 -12.67 3.93 18.10
CA SER A 16 -11.31 4.48 18.13
C SER A 16 -10.41 3.60 18.99
N ALA A 17 -9.23 3.28 18.49
CA ALA A 17 -8.34 2.33 19.13
C ALA A 17 -6.88 2.80 19.08
N ILE A 18 -6.18 2.63 20.19
CA ILE A 18 -4.73 2.83 20.29
C ILE A 18 -4.14 1.47 20.67
N PHE A 19 -3.26 0.96 19.82
CA PHE A 19 -2.52 -0.27 20.06
C PHE A 19 -1.11 0.09 20.51
N ILE A 20 -0.64 -0.54 21.60
CA ILE A 20 0.70 -0.39 22.15
C ILE A 20 1.31 -1.79 22.23
N TYR A 21 2.53 -1.95 21.70
CA TYR A 21 3.18 -3.26 21.60
C TYR A 21 4.69 -3.17 21.82
N ASP A 22 5.30 -4.29 22.15
CA ASP A 22 6.76 -4.40 22.27
C ASP A 22 7.40 -4.33 20.88
N GLY A 23 8.39 -3.45 20.73
CA GLY A 23 9.18 -3.34 19.50
C GLY A 23 10.25 -4.42 19.33
N TYR A 24 10.32 -5.39 20.24
CA TYR A 24 11.25 -6.53 20.17
C TYR A 24 10.51 -7.81 19.76
N PRO A 25 11.02 -8.56 18.75
CA PRO A 25 10.46 -9.85 18.37
C PRO A 25 10.41 -10.82 19.56
N GLY A 26 9.25 -11.45 19.77
CA GLY A 26 8.99 -12.34 20.91
C GLY A 26 8.48 -11.65 22.18
N GLY A 27 8.48 -10.31 22.21
CA GLY A 27 8.02 -9.54 23.37
C GLY A 27 9.01 -9.58 24.52
N VAL A 28 9.19 -8.43 25.17
CA VAL A 28 10.05 -8.27 26.36
C VAL A 28 9.25 -7.87 27.59
N GLY A 29 7.92 -7.74 27.45
CA GLY A 29 6.97 -7.43 28.52
C GLY A 29 6.77 -5.94 28.80
N LEU A 30 7.28 -5.04 27.96
CA LEU A 30 7.18 -3.60 28.21
C LEU A 30 5.76 -3.07 27.98
N ALA A 31 5.08 -3.55 26.94
CA ALA A 31 3.68 -3.21 26.68
C ALA A 31 2.76 -3.77 27.76
N GLN A 32 3.03 -4.99 28.23
CA GLN A 32 2.29 -5.59 29.34
C GLN A 32 2.45 -4.77 30.62
N HIS A 33 3.69 -4.44 31.00
CA HIS A 33 3.93 -3.61 32.16
C HIS A 33 3.35 -2.21 31.99
N GLY A 34 3.47 -1.63 30.79
CA GLY A 34 2.86 -0.35 30.43
C GLY A 34 1.34 -0.33 30.59
N PHE A 35 0.66 -1.45 30.34
CA PHE A 35 -0.76 -1.60 30.61
C PHE A 35 -1.09 -1.59 32.10
N GLU A 36 -0.27 -2.22 32.94
CA GLU A 36 -0.43 -2.21 34.41
C GLU A 36 -0.33 -0.79 34.98
N VAL A 37 0.53 0.06 34.40
CA VAL A 37 0.75 1.45 34.83
C VAL A 37 0.10 2.49 33.91
N VAL A 38 -0.86 2.08 33.07
CA VAL A 38 -1.41 2.93 31.99
C VAL A 38 -1.99 4.26 32.51
N VAL A 39 -2.66 4.23 33.66
CA VAL A 39 -3.25 5.43 34.27
C VAL A 39 -2.17 6.45 34.65
N GLU A 40 -1.03 6.00 35.19
CA GLU A 40 0.08 6.88 35.53
C GLU A 40 0.72 7.48 34.27
N LEU A 41 0.87 6.68 33.21
CA LEU A 41 1.40 7.13 31.93
C LEU A 41 0.49 8.18 31.26
N LEU A 42 -0.83 7.97 31.31
CA LEU A 42 -1.81 8.93 30.79
C LEU A 42 -1.74 10.25 31.58
N GLN A 43 -1.62 10.18 32.91
CA GLN A 43 -1.48 11.36 33.77
C GLN A 43 -0.20 12.15 33.45
N LYS A 44 0.95 11.48 33.37
CA LYS A 44 2.22 12.13 32.99
C LYS A 44 2.14 12.78 31.60
N THR A 45 1.44 12.14 30.66
CA THR A 45 1.22 12.68 29.32
C THR A 45 0.36 13.95 29.39
N LEU A 46 -0.73 13.93 30.15
CA LEU A 46 -1.58 15.11 30.35
C LEU A 46 -0.81 16.26 31.00
N ASP A 47 0.02 15.98 32.00
CA ASP A 47 0.86 16.97 32.67
C ASP A 47 1.89 17.59 31.71
N LEU A 48 2.52 16.78 30.86
CA LEU A 48 3.42 17.25 29.80
C LEU A 48 2.71 18.20 28.83
N LEU A 49 1.49 17.88 28.41
CA LEU A 49 0.72 18.75 27.52
C LEU A 49 0.33 20.06 28.21
N LYS A 50 -0.12 20.00 29.47
CA LYS A 50 -0.53 21.18 30.25
C LYS A 50 0.62 22.13 30.57
N THR A 51 1.80 21.59 30.84
CA THR A 51 2.98 22.38 31.25
C THR A 51 3.77 22.92 30.06
N CYS A 52 3.61 22.35 28.87
CA CYS A 52 4.27 22.85 27.66
C CYS A 52 3.67 24.20 27.23
N GLU A 53 4.53 25.21 27.01
CA GLU A 53 4.13 26.59 26.67
C GLU A 53 3.56 26.78 25.26
N CYS A 54 3.59 25.75 24.40
CA CYS A 54 3.09 25.88 23.02
C CYS A 54 1.54 25.85 22.97
N GLU A 55 0.94 26.57 22.02
CA GLU A 55 -0.52 26.62 21.87
C GLU A 55 -1.08 25.47 21.03
N GLU A 56 -0.43 25.19 19.89
CA GLU A 56 -0.94 24.25 18.88
C GLU A 56 -0.30 22.86 18.96
N GLY A 57 0.76 22.73 19.75
CA GLY A 57 1.59 21.53 19.79
C GLY A 57 2.97 21.73 19.19
N CYS A 58 3.98 21.05 19.74
CA CYS A 58 5.35 21.13 19.26
C CYS A 58 6.05 19.77 19.36
N PRO A 59 7.27 19.64 18.77
CA PRO A 59 8.02 18.40 18.81
C PRO A 59 8.27 17.85 20.22
N SER A 60 8.31 18.70 21.24
CA SER A 60 8.59 18.30 22.61
C SER A 60 7.39 17.74 23.37
N CYS A 61 6.15 18.00 22.91
CA CYS A 61 4.96 17.60 23.66
C CYS A 61 4.03 16.63 22.93
N ILE A 62 3.97 16.69 21.59
CA ILE A 62 3.03 15.86 20.81
C ILE A 62 3.66 15.11 19.64
N HIS A 63 4.97 15.24 19.38
CA HIS A 63 5.62 14.43 18.34
C HIS A 63 6.24 13.17 18.93
N SER A 64 6.22 12.12 18.12
CA SER A 64 7.07 10.96 18.30
C SER A 64 8.17 10.95 17.25
N PRO A 65 9.44 10.72 17.62
CA PRO A 65 10.53 10.54 16.65
C PRO A 65 10.40 9.23 15.85
N LYS A 66 9.46 8.36 16.23
CA LYS A 66 9.19 7.07 15.58
C LYS A 66 7.80 7.02 14.92
N CYS A 67 7.19 8.17 14.63
CA CYS A 67 5.87 8.23 14.02
C CYS A 67 5.94 7.85 12.53
N GLY A 68 5.34 6.71 12.16
CA GLY A 68 5.27 6.25 10.76
C GLY A 68 4.38 7.11 9.86
N SER A 69 3.53 7.97 10.43
CA SER A 69 2.64 8.90 9.70
C SER A 69 3.19 10.33 9.61
N GLY A 70 4.48 10.54 9.93
CA GLY A 70 5.12 11.85 9.81
C GLY A 70 4.57 12.91 10.78
N ASN A 71 4.05 12.48 11.95
CA ASN A 71 3.44 13.36 12.95
C ASN A 71 2.26 14.19 12.40
N LYS A 72 1.41 13.58 11.57
CA LYS A 72 0.19 14.21 11.03
C LYS A 72 -0.99 13.22 10.95
N PRO A 73 -2.22 13.66 11.26
CA PRO A 73 -2.59 14.93 11.90
C PRO A 73 -2.27 14.95 13.42
N LEU A 74 -2.06 16.13 14.01
CA LEU A 74 -1.78 16.32 15.44
C LEU A 74 -2.53 17.55 15.99
N ASP A 75 -3.14 17.41 17.17
CA ASP A 75 -3.86 18.50 17.86
C ASP A 75 -3.67 18.38 19.38
N LYS A 76 -3.01 19.38 19.97
CA LYS A 76 -2.71 19.42 21.41
C LYS A 76 -3.98 19.51 22.27
N LYS A 77 -4.94 20.35 21.88
CA LYS A 77 -6.15 20.63 22.67
C LYS A 77 -7.07 19.40 22.68
N ALA A 78 -7.20 18.73 21.53
CA ALA A 78 -7.94 17.47 21.41
C ALA A 78 -7.28 16.36 22.23
N ALA A 79 -5.95 16.22 22.18
CA ALA A 79 -5.22 15.23 22.97
C ALA A 79 -5.43 15.44 24.48
N MET A 80 -5.39 16.69 24.96
CA MET A 80 -5.68 17.02 26.36
C MET A 80 -7.11 16.62 26.77
N ALA A 81 -8.11 16.95 25.94
CA ALA A 81 -9.50 16.63 26.23
C ALA A 81 -9.74 15.11 26.32
N ILE A 82 -9.16 14.33 25.40
CA ILE A 82 -9.24 12.87 25.41
C ILE A 82 -8.59 12.29 26.67
N LEU A 83 -7.42 12.80 27.06
CA LEU A 83 -6.73 12.34 28.28
C LEU A 83 -7.54 12.65 29.54
N GLU A 84 -8.17 13.82 29.63
CA GLU A 84 -9.03 14.16 30.77
C GLU A 84 -10.26 13.24 30.87
N ILE A 85 -10.81 12.79 29.74
CA ILE A 85 -11.90 11.82 29.71
C ILE A 85 -11.40 10.42 30.12
N LEU A 86 -10.28 9.96 29.56
CA LEU A 86 -9.70 8.65 29.87
C LEU A 86 -9.29 8.53 31.35
N LEU A 87 -8.87 9.63 31.96
CA LEU A 87 -8.54 9.72 33.39
C LEU A 87 -9.80 9.93 34.26
N GLY A 88 -10.97 10.15 33.66
CA GLY A 88 -12.23 10.35 34.38
C GLY A 88 -12.36 11.72 35.04
N HIS A 89 -11.54 12.71 34.66
CA HIS A 89 -11.66 14.09 35.15
C HIS A 89 -12.89 14.81 34.60
N ILE A 90 -13.31 14.43 33.38
CA ILE A 90 -14.48 14.98 32.68
C ILE A 90 -15.34 13.81 32.19
N PRO A 91 -16.67 13.87 32.37
CA PRO A 91 -17.57 12.87 31.80
C PRO A 91 -17.60 12.99 30.28
N LEU A 92 -17.61 11.85 29.57
CA LEU A 92 -17.66 11.81 28.10
C LEU A 92 -18.83 12.60 27.51
N SER A 93 -19.95 12.71 28.24
CA SER A 93 -21.12 13.51 27.85
C SER A 93 -20.81 15.00 27.68
N GLU A 94 -19.87 15.56 28.43
CA GLU A 94 -19.55 16.98 28.37
C GLU A 94 -18.82 17.37 27.08
N LEU A 95 -18.08 16.43 26.47
CA LEU A 95 -17.48 16.60 25.13
C LEU A 95 -18.57 16.64 24.04
N LEU A 96 -19.62 15.83 24.20
CA LEU A 96 -20.75 15.76 23.28
C LEU A 96 -21.65 17.00 23.39
N GLU A 97 -21.76 17.58 24.59
CA GLU A 97 -22.59 18.77 24.86
C GLU A 97 -21.92 20.10 24.48
N LYS A 98 -20.58 20.21 24.58
CA LYS A 98 -19.82 21.41 24.17
C LYS A 98 -19.60 21.56 22.67
N GLY A 99 -20.19 20.68 21.85
CA GLY A 99 -20.18 20.70 20.38
C GLY A 99 -21.06 21.78 19.75
N GLY A 100 -21.02 23.01 20.28
CA GLY A 100 -21.67 24.20 19.72
C GLY A 100 -20.71 25.06 18.89
N ARG A 101 -20.03 24.46 17.93
CA ARG A 101 -19.62 25.17 16.71
C ARG A 101 -20.68 24.80 15.65
N PRO A 102 -20.85 25.56 14.54
CA PRO A 102 -21.34 24.90 13.35
C PRO A 102 -20.47 23.65 13.26
N GLU A 103 -21.11 22.50 13.21
CA GLU A 103 -20.51 21.30 12.66
C GLU A 103 -19.53 21.83 11.61
N PRO A 104 -18.19 21.61 11.73
CA PRO A 104 -17.39 21.72 10.52
C PRO A 104 -18.23 21.00 9.48
N GLN A 105 -18.35 21.52 8.27
CA GLN A 105 -18.87 20.68 7.21
C GLN A 105 -17.94 19.47 7.21
N ILE A 106 -18.30 18.46 8.00
CA ILE A 106 -17.99 17.09 7.80
C ILE A 106 -18.46 16.99 6.35
N PRO A 107 -17.59 16.65 5.40
CA PRO A 107 -18.06 16.20 4.11
C PRO A 107 -18.88 14.93 4.34
N GLU A 108 -20.06 15.14 4.92
CA GLU A 108 -20.86 14.23 5.73
C GLU A 108 -20.02 13.37 6.68
N LEU A 109 -20.65 12.72 7.66
CA LEU A 109 -20.28 11.31 7.74
C LEU A 109 -20.63 10.78 6.35
N VAL A 110 -19.66 10.79 5.41
CA VAL A 110 -19.46 9.53 4.73
C VAL A 110 -19.44 8.58 5.93
N GLU A 111 -20.34 7.60 5.88
CA GLU A 111 -20.05 6.32 6.47
C GLU A 111 -18.50 6.07 6.27
N GLN A 112 -17.91 4.96 6.70
CA GLN A 112 -17.24 4.34 5.56
C GLN A 112 -18.42 4.06 4.65
N VAL A 113 -18.71 5.00 3.72
CA VAL A 113 -19.10 4.64 2.41
C VAL A 113 -17.85 3.83 2.12
N MET A 114 -17.92 2.53 2.45
CA MET A 114 -17.45 1.48 1.59
C MET A 114 -17.74 2.08 0.25
N GLU A 115 -16.76 2.80 -0.34
CA GLU A 115 -16.99 3.61 -1.53
C GLU A 115 -17.76 2.68 -2.44
N PRO A 116 -19.04 2.98 -2.68
CA PRO A 116 -20.12 1.99 -2.74
C PRO A 116 -19.59 0.62 -3.14
N VAL A 117 -19.16 -0.26 -2.18
CA VAL A 117 -18.11 -1.32 -2.40
C VAL A 117 -17.86 -1.48 -3.86
N GLN A 118 -16.92 -0.71 -4.44
CA GLN A 118 -16.93 -0.37 -5.87
C GLN A 118 -17.53 -1.53 -6.67
N GLU A 119 -18.84 -1.44 -7.01
CA GLU A 119 -19.61 -2.67 -7.32
C GLU A 119 -18.95 -3.35 -8.51
N GLY A 120 -18.37 -4.51 -8.26
CA GLY A 120 -17.50 -5.12 -9.25
C GLY A 120 -16.43 -6.02 -8.64
N PRO A 121 -15.63 -6.64 -9.52
CA PRO A 121 -14.60 -7.56 -9.10
C PRO A 121 -13.41 -6.83 -8.47
N ARG A 122 -12.84 -7.41 -7.42
CA ARG A 122 -11.62 -6.92 -6.76
C ARG A 122 -10.40 -7.18 -7.63
N VAL A 123 -10.00 -6.17 -8.39
CA VAL A 123 -8.73 -6.15 -9.12
C VAL A 123 -7.63 -5.58 -8.24
N VAL A 124 -6.53 -6.30 -8.10
CA VAL A 124 -5.32 -5.85 -7.39
C VAL A 124 -4.19 -5.67 -8.39
N TYR A 125 -3.59 -4.50 -8.42
CA TYR A 125 -2.42 -4.20 -9.25
C TYR A 125 -1.17 -4.29 -8.39
N LEU A 126 -0.16 -5.02 -8.83
CA LEU A 126 1.04 -5.31 -8.04
C LEU A 126 2.30 -4.97 -8.83
N ASP A 127 3.26 -4.39 -8.12
CA ASP A 127 4.67 -4.30 -8.50
C ASP A 127 5.56 -4.46 -7.25
N ILE A 128 6.78 -4.96 -7.44
CA ILE A 128 7.78 -5.10 -6.38
C ILE A 128 9.14 -4.56 -6.78
N GLU A 129 9.85 -4.05 -5.79
CA GLU A 129 11.27 -3.74 -5.83
C GLU A 129 12.08 -4.75 -5.03
N THR A 130 13.31 -5.01 -5.47
CA THR A 130 14.17 -6.02 -4.84
C THR A 130 15.30 -5.42 -4.01
N LYS A 131 15.88 -6.23 -3.10
CA LYS A 131 17.06 -5.82 -2.30
C LYS A 131 18.37 -6.01 -3.06
N LYS A 132 18.41 -6.97 -3.98
CA LYS A 132 19.60 -7.37 -4.72
C LYS A 132 19.29 -7.43 -6.22
N SER A 133 20.30 -7.18 -7.03
CA SER A 133 20.25 -7.38 -8.48
C SER A 133 20.37 -8.86 -8.85
N ALA A 134 20.07 -9.18 -10.11
CA ALA A 134 20.30 -10.52 -10.66
C ALA A 134 21.78 -10.93 -10.59
N GLU A 135 22.71 -9.99 -10.75
CA GLU A 135 24.15 -10.26 -10.66
C GLU A 135 24.56 -10.65 -9.24
N GLU A 136 24.01 -9.97 -8.23
CA GLU A 136 24.30 -10.23 -6.81
C GLU A 136 23.80 -11.59 -6.32
N VAL A 137 22.77 -12.14 -6.97
CA VAL A 137 22.26 -13.50 -6.68
C VAL A 137 22.83 -14.58 -7.61
N GLY A 138 23.75 -14.23 -8.50
CA GLY A 138 24.40 -15.18 -9.41
C GLY A 138 23.59 -15.54 -10.67
N GLY A 139 22.63 -14.69 -11.06
CA GLY A 139 21.87 -14.77 -12.30
C GLY A 139 20.36 -14.88 -12.12
N TRP A 140 19.62 -14.68 -13.22
CA TRP A 140 18.14 -14.64 -13.25
C TRP A 140 17.45 -15.94 -12.81
N GLN A 141 18.16 -17.07 -12.83
CA GLN A 141 17.67 -18.34 -12.28
C GLN A 141 17.50 -18.32 -10.75
N ASN A 142 18.18 -17.39 -10.07
CA ASN A 142 18.17 -17.25 -8.61
C ASN A 142 17.31 -16.07 -8.12
N THR A 143 16.30 -15.70 -8.89
CA THR A 143 15.40 -14.55 -8.60
C THR A 143 14.76 -14.61 -7.21
N HIS A 144 14.44 -15.81 -6.71
CA HIS A 144 13.94 -16.03 -5.34
C HIS A 144 14.91 -15.58 -4.22
N LEU A 145 16.20 -15.41 -4.50
CA LEU A 145 17.21 -14.93 -3.53
C LEU A 145 17.37 -13.40 -3.51
N MET A 146 16.68 -12.69 -4.41
CA MET A 146 16.85 -11.23 -4.57
C MET A 146 16.28 -10.45 -3.39
N GLY A 147 15.25 -11.01 -2.75
CA GLY A 147 14.52 -10.43 -1.63
C GLY A 147 13.72 -9.19 -1.99
N VAL A 148 12.64 -8.91 -1.27
CA VAL A 148 11.75 -7.75 -1.50
C VAL A 148 12.23 -6.56 -0.67
N SER A 149 12.53 -5.43 -1.31
CA SER A 149 12.75 -4.16 -0.61
C SER A 149 11.43 -3.45 -0.32
N VAL A 150 10.59 -3.31 -1.34
CA VAL A 150 9.25 -2.72 -1.28
C VAL A 150 8.33 -3.52 -2.18
N ALA A 151 7.09 -3.75 -1.76
CA ALA A 151 6.01 -4.19 -2.64
C ALA A 151 4.86 -3.19 -2.52
N VAL A 152 4.32 -2.74 -3.64
CA VAL A 152 3.15 -1.85 -3.64
C VAL A 152 2.01 -2.53 -4.36
N ILE A 153 0.81 -2.41 -3.79
CA ILE A 153 -0.42 -2.73 -4.50
C ILE A 153 -1.32 -1.52 -4.62
N PHE A 154 -2.15 -1.52 -5.66
CA PHE A 154 -3.37 -0.74 -5.71
C PHE A 154 -4.56 -1.70 -5.65
N ASP A 155 -5.44 -1.51 -4.68
CA ASP A 155 -6.64 -2.33 -4.49
C ASP A 155 -7.87 -1.57 -5.01
N SER A 156 -8.53 -2.08 -6.04
CA SER A 156 -9.66 -1.38 -6.67
C SER A 156 -10.88 -1.21 -5.77
N LEU A 157 -11.12 -2.13 -4.82
CA LEU A 157 -12.25 -1.98 -3.90
C LEU A 157 -11.95 -1.03 -2.74
N GLU A 158 -10.68 -0.91 -2.35
CA GLU A 158 -10.24 0.03 -1.31
C GLU A 158 -9.79 1.39 -1.88
N ASP A 159 -9.79 1.53 -3.22
CA ASP A 159 -9.35 2.67 -4.02
C ASP A 159 -8.05 3.33 -3.54
N ARG A 160 -7.07 2.53 -3.10
CA ARG A 160 -5.85 3.06 -2.49
C ARG A 160 -4.62 2.23 -2.77
N PHE A 161 -3.47 2.90 -2.68
CA PHE A 161 -2.17 2.25 -2.65
C PHE A 161 -1.86 1.72 -1.25
N ILE A 162 -1.29 0.53 -1.18
CA ILE A 162 -0.86 -0.11 0.06
C ILE A 162 0.56 -0.61 -0.13
N THR A 163 1.45 -0.20 0.77
CA THR A 163 2.88 -0.52 0.73
C THR A 163 3.21 -1.59 1.76
N PHE A 164 3.98 -2.57 1.33
CA PHE A 164 4.54 -3.64 2.15
C PHE A 164 6.06 -3.64 2.03
N PHE A 165 6.70 -4.06 3.11
CA PHE A 165 8.12 -4.29 3.23
C PHE A 165 8.35 -5.76 3.56
N GLU A 166 9.60 -6.21 3.54
CA GLU A 166 9.93 -7.61 3.82
C GLU A 166 9.38 -8.08 5.17
N GLU A 167 9.44 -7.23 6.19
CA GLU A 167 9.01 -7.52 7.56
C GLU A 167 7.49 -7.69 7.72
N ASN A 168 6.67 -7.17 6.80
CA ASN A 168 5.20 -7.27 6.85
C ASN A 168 4.61 -7.83 5.55
N ILE A 169 5.41 -8.55 4.77
CA ILE A 169 5.04 -9.09 3.46
C ILE A 169 3.87 -10.08 3.51
N GLU A 170 3.57 -10.66 4.68
CA GLU A 170 2.38 -11.50 4.88
C GLU A 170 1.06 -10.75 4.59
N GLY A 171 1.05 -9.44 4.85
CA GLY A 171 -0.09 -8.58 4.52
C GLY A 171 -0.40 -8.55 3.03
N LEU A 172 0.64 -8.55 2.17
CA LEU A 172 0.48 -8.59 0.72
C LEU A 172 -0.31 -9.83 0.29
N PHE A 173 0.06 -11.01 0.79
CA PHE A 173 -0.63 -12.26 0.43
C PHE A 173 -2.09 -12.28 0.88
N THR A 174 -2.42 -11.58 1.96
CA THR A 174 -3.81 -11.40 2.40
C THR A 174 -4.64 -10.61 1.39
N HIS A 175 -4.05 -9.59 0.75
CA HIS A 175 -4.73 -8.84 -0.32
C HIS A 175 -4.82 -9.65 -1.62
N LEU A 176 -3.72 -10.30 -2.02
CA LEU A 176 -3.70 -11.15 -3.22
C LEU A 176 -4.70 -12.31 -3.14
N GLY A 177 -4.86 -12.92 -1.96
CA GLY A 177 -5.83 -14.00 -1.74
C GLY A 177 -7.29 -13.57 -1.79
N LYS A 178 -7.58 -12.27 -1.65
CA LYS A 178 -8.94 -11.71 -1.78
C LYS A 178 -9.26 -11.21 -3.20
N ALA A 179 -8.25 -11.13 -4.08
CA ALA A 179 -8.41 -10.56 -5.40
C ALA A 179 -9.16 -11.52 -6.34
N ASP A 180 -10.12 -11.00 -7.08
CA ASP A 180 -10.74 -11.69 -8.23
C ASP A 180 -9.79 -11.71 -9.43
N LEU A 181 -8.89 -10.72 -9.53
CA LEU A 181 -7.84 -10.66 -10.53
C LEU A 181 -6.63 -9.88 -10.01
N VAL A 182 -5.44 -10.47 -10.12
CA VAL A 182 -4.15 -9.78 -9.93
C VAL A 182 -3.64 -9.32 -11.30
N VAL A 183 -3.26 -8.07 -11.42
CA VAL A 183 -2.70 -7.47 -12.64
C VAL A 183 -1.29 -6.98 -12.34
N GLY A 184 -0.36 -7.27 -13.23
CA GLY A 184 1.00 -6.75 -13.13
C GLY A 184 1.71 -6.73 -14.47
N PHE A 185 2.95 -6.25 -14.45
CA PHE A 185 3.78 -6.16 -15.64
C PHE A 185 4.99 -7.08 -15.51
N ASN A 186 5.03 -8.20 -16.24
CA ASN A 186 6.04 -9.27 -16.06
C ASN A 186 5.93 -10.01 -14.70
N ILE A 187 4.80 -9.86 -14.02
CA ILE A 187 4.51 -10.39 -12.68
C ILE A 187 4.73 -11.90 -12.55
N LYS A 188 4.38 -12.69 -13.57
CA LYS A 188 4.52 -14.16 -13.50
C LYS A 188 5.98 -14.60 -13.60
N GLN A 189 6.78 -13.87 -14.38
CA GLN A 189 8.15 -14.25 -14.70
C GLN A 189 9.18 -13.61 -13.79
N PHE A 190 8.80 -12.60 -13.02
CA PHE A 190 9.66 -11.89 -12.09
C PHE A 190 9.07 -11.87 -10.67
N ASP A 191 8.04 -11.07 -10.42
CA ASP A 191 7.51 -10.77 -9.09
C ASP A 191 7.15 -12.03 -8.31
N TYR A 192 6.37 -12.93 -8.91
CA TYR A 192 5.97 -14.18 -8.26
C TYR A 192 7.15 -15.11 -7.95
N LYS A 193 8.25 -15.05 -8.72
CA LYS A 193 9.45 -15.84 -8.43
C LYS A 193 10.21 -15.28 -7.24
N VAL A 194 10.24 -13.96 -7.08
CA VAL A 194 10.83 -13.31 -5.91
C VAL A 194 9.94 -13.56 -4.68
N LEU A 195 8.63 -13.32 -4.80
CA LEU A 195 7.65 -13.51 -3.74
C LEU A 195 7.50 -14.97 -3.29
N GLY A 196 7.80 -15.93 -4.17
CA GLY A 196 7.81 -17.36 -3.85
C GLY A 196 8.77 -17.75 -2.72
N ALA A 197 9.73 -16.90 -2.36
CA ALA A 197 10.58 -17.10 -1.19
C ALA A 197 9.87 -16.85 0.15
N TYR A 198 8.73 -16.17 0.14
CA TYR A 198 8.02 -15.68 1.34
C TYR A 198 6.68 -16.40 1.59
N THR A 199 6.28 -17.32 0.72
CA THR A 199 5.01 -18.03 0.87
C THR A 199 5.14 -19.48 0.42
N SER A 200 4.42 -20.37 1.09
CA SER A 200 4.23 -21.76 0.66
C SER A 200 3.09 -21.91 -0.36
N THR A 201 2.31 -20.85 -0.59
CA THR A 201 1.21 -20.84 -1.54
C THR A 201 1.75 -20.66 -2.96
N ASP A 202 1.28 -21.49 -3.89
CA ASP A 202 1.62 -21.34 -5.30
C ASP A 202 0.87 -20.13 -5.92
N LEU A 203 1.58 -19.01 -6.03
CA LEU A 203 1.09 -17.76 -6.62
C LEU A 203 0.67 -17.93 -8.09
N GLY A 204 1.17 -18.94 -8.80
CA GLY A 204 0.77 -19.24 -10.18
C GLY A 204 -0.70 -19.63 -10.35
N ASN A 205 -1.35 -20.05 -9.25
CA ASN A 205 -2.77 -20.39 -9.24
C ASN A 205 -3.68 -19.17 -9.04
N LEU A 206 -3.15 -18.02 -8.65
CA LEU A 206 -3.94 -16.79 -8.55
C LEU A 206 -4.47 -16.41 -9.94
N PRO A 207 -5.73 -15.94 -10.05
CA PRO A 207 -6.22 -15.32 -11.27
C PRO A 207 -5.32 -14.13 -11.60
N THR A 208 -4.48 -14.26 -12.63
CA THR A 208 -3.40 -13.30 -12.90
C THR A 208 -3.38 -12.91 -14.37
N PHE A 209 -3.46 -11.61 -14.63
CA PHE A 209 -3.24 -11.01 -15.93
C PHE A 209 -1.87 -10.33 -15.98
N ASP A 210 -0.98 -10.85 -16.81
CA ASP A 210 0.36 -10.30 -17.03
C ASP A 210 0.36 -9.53 -18.36
N ILE A 211 0.47 -8.20 -18.28
CA ILE A 211 0.40 -7.33 -19.46
C ILE A 211 1.54 -7.64 -20.44
N LEU A 212 2.75 -7.91 -19.94
CA LEU A 212 3.90 -8.17 -20.80
C LEU A 212 3.75 -9.50 -21.55
N GLU A 213 3.22 -10.52 -20.88
CA GLU A 213 2.91 -11.82 -21.47
C GLU A 213 1.89 -11.68 -22.62
N ASP A 214 0.77 -10.98 -22.39
CA ASP A 214 -0.26 -10.75 -23.43
C ASP A 214 0.30 -9.98 -24.63
N ILE A 215 1.08 -8.92 -24.38
CA ILE A 215 1.75 -8.15 -25.44
C ILE A 215 2.70 -9.04 -26.25
N TYR A 216 3.50 -9.86 -25.57
CA TYR A 216 4.44 -10.76 -26.24
C TYR A 216 3.70 -11.77 -27.12
N HIS A 217 2.60 -12.36 -26.65
CA HIS A 217 1.79 -13.27 -27.46
C HIS A 217 1.21 -12.62 -28.72
N ARG A 218 0.86 -11.34 -28.67
CA ARG A 218 0.28 -10.61 -29.81
C ARG A 218 1.32 -10.10 -30.81
N LEU A 219 2.46 -9.62 -30.32
CA LEU A 219 3.47 -8.96 -31.15
C LEU A 219 4.66 -9.86 -31.50
N GLY A 220 4.89 -10.94 -30.75
CA GLY A 220 6.09 -11.78 -30.84
C GLY A 220 7.36 -11.13 -30.27
N PHE A 221 7.25 -9.94 -29.67
CA PHE A 221 8.35 -9.24 -29.00
C PHE A 221 7.85 -8.44 -27.80
N ARG A 222 8.75 -8.14 -26.89
CA ARG A 222 8.47 -7.39 -25.66
C ARG A 222 8.48 -5.89 -25.90
N LEU A 223 7.58 -5.19 -25.22
CA LEU A 223 7.58 -3.73 -25.06
C LEU A 223 7.75 -3.43 -23.58
N GLY A 224 8.56 -2.45 -23.20
CA GLY A 224 8.74 -2.07 -21.79
C GLY A 224 7.58 -1.22 -21.27
N LEU A 225 7.38 -1.22 -19.95
CA LEU A 225 6.34 -0.45 -19.26
C LEU A 225 6.45 1.04 -19.59
N ASP A 226 7.64 1.63 -19.39
CA ASP A 226 7.96 3.03 -19.74
C ASP A 226 7.54 3.43 -21.15
N HIS A 227 7.83 2.56 -22.12
CA HIS A 227 7.54 2.83 -23.53
C HIS A 227 6.03 2.85 -23.77
N LEU A 228 5.31 1.90 -23.18
CA LEU A 228 3.84 1.85 -23.28
C LEU A 228 3.20 3.02 -22.54
N ALA A 229 3.70 3.38 -21.36
CA ALA A 229 3.22 4.51 -20.56
C ALA A 229 3.37 5.83 -21.33
N SER A 230 4.56 6.08 -21.87
CA SER A 230 4.86 7.27 -22.67
C SER A 230 4.01 7.36 -23.94
N GLU A 231 3.84 6.25 -24.65
CA GLU A 231 3.15 6.28 -25.94
C GLU A 231 1.62 6.23 -25.81
N THR A 232 1.10 5.51 -24.81
CA THR A 232 -0.34 5.31 -24.57
C THR A 232 -0.92 6.37 -23.64
N LEU A 233 -0.31 6.56 -22.47
CA LEU A 233 -0.82 7.45 -21.42
C LEU A 233 -0.25 8.88 -21.51
N LYS A 234 0.79 9.10 -22.33
CA LYS A 234 1.53 10.37 -22.43
C LYS A 234 2.20 10.78 -21.11
N GLN A 235 2.48 9.83 -20.24
CA GLN A 235 3.21 10.05 -19.00
C GLN A 235 4.72 9.89 -19.25
N GLY A 236 5.53 10.85 -18.77
CA GLY A 236 6.99 10.86 -18.92
C GLY A 236 7.71 10.15 -17.78
N LYS A 237 8.98 9.79 -18.00
CA LYS A 237 9.85 9.09 -17.02
C LYS A 237 10.08 9.90 -15.75
N THR A 238 10.20 9.17 -14.64
CA THR A 238 10.76 9.69 -13.36
C THR A 238 11.98 8.92 -12.86
N ALA A 239 12.20 7.63 -13.21
CA ALA A 239 13.48 6.92 -12.98
C ALA A 239 13.58 5.59 -13.78
N ASP A 240 14.67 4.83 -13.59
CA ASP A 240 14.95 3.49 -14.15
C ASP A 240 15.05 2.48 -13.00
N GLY A 241 14.65 1.22 -13.17
CA GLY A 241 14.64 0.21 -12.10
C GLY A 241 16.02 -0.08 -11.49
N LEU A 242 17.11 0.22 -12.19
CA LEU A 242 18.47 0.19 -11.61
C LEU A 242 18.67 1.25 -10.51
N GLN A 243 17.95 2.37 -10.59
CA GLN A 243 17.99 3.44 -9.62
C GLN A 243 17.34 3.03 -8.28
N ALA A 244 16.28 2.22 -8.32
CA ALA A 244 15.60 1.73 -7.12
C ALA A 244 16.52 0.88 -6.23
N LEU A 245 17.35 0.03 -6.84
CA LEU A 245 18.38 -0.74 -6.13
C LEU A 245 19.44 0.15 -5.47
N GLU A 246 19.83 1.25 -6.13
CA GLU A 246 20.78 2.22 -5.59
C GLU A 246 20.17 2.98 -4.40
N TRP A 247 18.94 3.47 -4.52
CA TRP A 247 18.22 4.14 -3.45
C TRP A 247 18.05 3.23 -2.23
N PHE A 248 17.70 1.95 -2.45
CA PHE A 248 17.61 0.98 -1.37
C PHE A 248 18.96 0.80 -0.66
N LYS A 249 20.06 0.66 -1.41
CA LYS A 249 21.42 0.55 -0.85
C LYS A 249 21.85 1.81 -0.09
N GLN A 250 21.34 2.97 -0.47
CA GLN A 250 21.58 4.26 0.21
C GLN A 250 20.63 4.51 1.40
N GLY A 251 19.64 3.65 1.62
CA GLY A 251 18.62 3.82 2.66
C GLY A 251 17.53 4.85 2.31
N GLU A 252 17.44 5.28 1.04
CA GLU A 252 16.43 6.22 0.55
C GLU A 252 15.10 5.51 0.24
N ILE A 253 14.52 4.87 1.26
CA ILE A 253 13.33 4.00 1.11
C ILE A 253 12.12 4.75 0.54
N ASP A 254 11.92 6.01 0.93
CA ASP A 254 10.79 6.82 0.44
C ASP A 254 10.79 6.95 -1.10
N LYS A 255 11.97 7.05 -1.73
CA LYS A 255 12.08 7.11 -3.20
C LYS A 255 11.76 5.78 -3.86
N VAL A 256 12.13 4.66 -3.21
CA VAL A 256 11.79 3.31 -3.69
C VAL A 256 10.27 3.11 -3.63
N VAL A 257 9.62 3.56 -2.55
CA VAL A 257 8.16 3.51 -2.41
C VAL A 257 7.47 4.38 -3.44
N GLU A 258 7.92 5.61 -3.66
CA GLU A 258 7.35 6.52 -4.66
C GLU A 258 7.46 5.93 -6.07
N TYR A 259 8.63 5.40 -6.43
CA TYR A 259 8.87 4.76 -7.72
C TYR A 259 7.99 3.54 -7.93
N CYS A 260 7.98 2.59 -6.99
CA CYS A 260 7.16 1.38 -7.10
C CYS A 260 5.65 1.73 -7.15
N SER A 261 5.21 2.72 -6.36
CA SER A 261 3.82 3.20 -6.41
C SER A 261 3.45 3.78 -7.78
N GLN A 262 4.40 4.47 -8.41
CA GLN A 262 4.21 5.00 -9.76
C GLN A 262 4.12 3.87 -10.81
N ASP A 263 4.96 2.84 -10.72
CA ASP A 263 4.89 1.69 -11.63
C ASP A 263 3.58 0.92 -11.49
N VAL A 264 3.05 0.78 -10.26
CA VAL A 264 1.69 0.25 -10.03
C VAL A 264 0.62 1.14 -10.66
N ALA A 265 0.73 2.47 -10.49
CA ALA A 265 -0.23 3.42 -11.07
C ALA A 265 -0.24 3.34 -12.61
N ILE A 266 0.94 3.31 -13.23
CA ILE A 266 1.10 3.17 -14.69
C ILE A 266 0.51 1.84 -15.16
N THR A 267 0.80 0.75 -14.44
CA THR A 267 0.28 -0.59 -14.75
C THR A 267 -1.24 -0.61 -14.72
N ARG A 268 -1.84 -0.02 -13.67
CA ARG A 268 -3.30 0.17 -13.55
C ARG A 268 -3.87 0.97 -14.72
N ASP A 269 -3.31 2.14 -14.97
CA ASP A 269 -3.81 3.06 -15.98
C ASP A 269 -3.68 2.48 -17.40
N LEU A 270 -2.60 1.73 -17.68
CA LEU A 270 -2.44 1.01 -18.95
C LEU A 270 -3.48 -0.09 -19.11
N PHE A 271 -3.73 -0.88 -18.06
CA PHE A 271 -4.73 -1.94 -18.07
C PHE A 271 -6.13 -1.36 -18.33
N GLN A 272 -6.50 -0.31 -17.58
CA GLN A 272 -7.77 0.40 -17.74
C GLN A 272 -7.91 1.03 -19.13
N PHE A 273 -6.85 1.65 -19.66
CA PHE A 273 -6.86 2.20 -21.01
C PHE A 273 -7.15 1.11 -22.05
N GLY A 274 -6.50 -0.04 -21.94
CA GLY A 274 -6.72 -1.17 -22.84
C GLY A 274 -8.15 -1.71 -22.78
N LEU A 275 -8.72 -1.84 -21.58
CA LEU A 275 -10.13 -2.23 -21.39
C LEU A 275 -11.12 -1.25 -22.06
N GLN A 276 -10.90 0.06 -21.87
CA GLN A 276 -11.81 1.09 -22.36
C GLN A 276 -11.68 1.35 -23.87
N ASN A 277 -10.45 1.30 -24.40
CA ASN A 277 -10.16 1.73 -25.76
C ASN A 277 -9.94 0.58 -26.74
N GLY A 278 -9.81 -0.67 -26.26
CA GLY A 278 -9.53 -1.85 -27.08
C GLY A 278 -8.18 -1.79 -27.81
N HIS A 279 -7.27 -0.93 -27.39
CA HIS A 279 -5.92 -0.87 -27.92
C HIS A 279 -4.93 -0.22 -26.94
N LEU A 280 -3.64 -0.46 -27.15
CA LEU A 280 -2.52 0.30 -26.62
C LEU A 280 -1.76 0.99 -27.76
N ILE A 281 -0.90 1.94 -27.44
CA ILE A 281 -0.08 2.67 -28.40
C ILE A 281 1.40 2.37 -28.15
N TYR A 282 2.13 2.09 -29.22
CA TYR A 282 3.58 1.92 -29.16
C TYR A 282 4.23 2.46 -30.43
N LYS A 283 5.50 2.86 -30.36
CA LYS A 283 6.28 3.20 -31.55
C LYS A 283 6.96 1.98 -32.17
N GLY A 284 6.81 1.82 -33.49
CA GLY A 284 7.49 0.78 -34.25
C GLY A 284 8.96 1.11 -34.54
N LYS A 285 9.83 0.09 -34.49
CA LYS A 285 11.29 0.23 -34.71
C LYS A 285 11.69 0.80 -36.09
N ARG A 286 10.84 0.66 -37.11
CA ARG A 286 11.21 0.96 -38.50
C ARG A 286 10.83 2.36 -39.01
N ALA A 287 10.01 3.14 -38.31
CA ALA A 287 9.56 4.42 -38.87
C ALA A 287 9.22 5.52 -37.84
N ASN A 288 9.49 5.31 -36.54
CA ASN A 288 9.04 6.22 -35.47
C ASN A 288 7.52 6.52 -35.55
N CYS A 289 6.76 5.64 -36.21
CA CYS A 289 5.33 5.77 -36.38
C CYS A 289 4.64 5.18 -35.15
N LYS A 290 3.64 5.90 -34.62
CA LYS A 290 2.77 5.37 -33.58
C LYS A 290 1.88 4.30 -34.18
N MET A 291 1.95 3.11 -33.61
CA MET A 291 1.17 1.93 -33.97
C MET A 291 0.15 1.66 -32.86
N ARG A 292 -1.00 1.12 -33.24
CA ARG A 292 -2.02 0.65 -32.28
C ARG A 292 -1.91 -0.86 -32.14
N LEU A 293 -1.59 -1.34 -30.95
CA LEU A 293 -1.73 -2.74 -30.57
C LEU A 293 -3.18 -2.97 -30.16
N ARG A 294 -3.97 -3.70 -30.97
CA ARG A 294 -5.33 -4.04 -30.59
C ARG A 294 -5.33 -5.04 -29.43
N VAL A 295 -6.13 -4.75 -28.41
CA VAL A 295 -6.37 -5.63 -27.26
C VAL A 295 -7.87 -5.90 -27.15
N ASP A 296 -8.23 -7.11 -26.77
CA ASP A 296 -9.61 -7.57 -26.57
C ASP A 296 -9.88 -7.85 -25.09
N TRP A 297 -9.22 -7.09 -24.21
CA TRP A 297 -9.32 -7.23 -22.77
C TRP A 297 -10.75 -6.99 -22.30
N ARG A 298 -11.24 -7.92 -21.48
CA ARG A 298 -12.61 -7.99 -21.00
C ARG A 298 -12.58 -8.55 -19.59
N LEU A 299 -12.85 -7.69 -18.61
CA LEU A 299 -12.64 -7.99 -17.19
C LEU A 299 -13.42 -9.26 -16.76
N ASP A 300 -14.68 -9.36 -17.18
CA ASP A 300 -15.54 -10.54 -17.04
C ASP A 300 -14.84 -11.83 -17.50
N LYS A 301 -14.26 -11.82 -18.71
CA LYS A 301 -13.58 -13.00 -19.27
C LYS A 301 -12.23 -13.29 -18.61
N LEU A 302 -11.52 -12.26 -18.17
CA LEU A 302 -10.22 -12.42 -17.52
C LEU A 302 -10.36 -13.07 -16.14
N ILE A 303 -11.47 -12.80 -15.45
CA ILE A 303 -11.80 -13.44 -14.17
C ILE A 303 -12.33 -14.86 -14.39
N GLU A 304 -13.26 -15.07 -15.33
CA GLU A 304 -13.84 -16.39 -15.60
C GLU A 304 -12.87 -17.40 -16.24
N GLY A 305 -11.86 -16.90 -16.97
CA GLY A 305 -11.00 -17.65 -17.89
C GLY A 305 -10.17 -18.79 -17.31
N LYS A 306 -10.18 -19.03 -15.99
CA LYS A 306 -9.51 -20.18 -15.36
C LYS A 306 -10.41 -21.16 -14.61
N GLY A 307 -11.73 -20.95 -14.56
CA GLY A 307 -12.68 -21.95 -14.05
C GLY A 307 -12.82 -23.20 -14.94
N LYS A 308 -12.22 -23.22 -16.14
CA LYS A 308 -12.23 -24.35 -17.08
C LYS A 308 -10.81 -24.77 -17.43
N GLY A 309 -10.15 -25.44 -16.50
CA GLY A 309 -8.88 -26.11 -16.74
C GLY A 309 -8.79 -27.40 -15.94
N VAL A 310 -9.59 -28.41 -16.30
CA VAL A 310 -9.23 -29.85 -16.48
C VAL A 310 -10.52 -30.56 -16.93
N GLN A 311 -10.63 -30.81 -18.23
CA GLN A 311 -11.21 -32.04 -18.81
C GLN A 311 -10.86 -32.05 -20.29
N GLY A 312 -9.88 -32.88 -20.63
CA GLY A 312 -9.31 -33.09 -21.95
C GLY A 312 -8.14 -34.03 -21.82
#